data_AF-A0A218VDC4-F1
#
_entry.id   AF-A0A218VDC4-F1
#
_cell.length_a   1.000
_cell.length_b   1.000
_cell.length_c   1.000
_cell.angle_alpha   90.00
_cell.angle_beta   90.00
_cell.angle_gamma   90.00
#
_symmetry.space_group_name_H-M   'P 1'
#
loop_
_entity.id
_entity.type
_entity.pdbx_description
1 polymer ?
#
loop_
_entity_poly.entity_id
_entity_poly.type
_entity_poly.pdbx_seq_one_letter_code
_entity_poly.pdbx_strand_id
1 'polypeptide(L)'
;MSAEQPAGVKKDWCTTCQLVRPARAGHCRLCGRCVRRLDHHCVWINSCVGEQNHQAFILALSFFLFTSVYGITLTLHTICRGRTPFVALFYCPGAYSDYSSALSFTCVWYCAIVTAGMGYILLIQLLNISYNVTEREVRLALRDNTGHRLLGGLVIDTGQYNRGLLCNWGHFLSLGSSPPQRSAEDIV
;
A
#
# COMPACT_ATOMS: atom_id res chain seq x y z
N MET A 1 -36.58 -14.91 -28.10
CA MET A 1 -35.77 -15.60 -27.06
C MET A 1 -34.99 -14.54 -26.32
N SER A 2 -35.55 -14.09 -25.20
CA SER A 2 -34.98 -13.05 -24.36
C SER A 2 -33.88 -13.66 -23.49
N ALA A 3 -32.64 -13.20 -23.64
CA ALA A 3 -31.56 -13.62 -22.75
C ALA A 3 -31.76 -12.99 -21.36
N GLU A 4 -31.96 -13.85 -20.36
CA GLU A 4 -31.93 -13.49 -18.94
C GLU A 4 -30.59 -12.82 -18.58
N GLN A 5 -30.66 -11.57 -18.13
CA GLN A 5 -29.55 -10.91 -17.44
C GLN A 5 -29.60 -11.32 -15.95
N PRO A 6 -28.51 -11.82 -15.35
CA PRO A 6 -28.51 -12.15 -13.94
C PRO A 6 -28.62 -10.87 -13.09
N ALA A 7 -29.42 -10.97 -12.04
CA ALA A 7 -29.82 -9.89 -11.16
C ALA A 7 -28.65 -9.10 -10.52
N GLY A 8 -28.76 -7.77 -10.50
CA GLY A 8 -28.30 -6.99 -9.35
C GLY A 8 -27.03 -6.13 -9.46
N VAL A 9 -26.50 -5.80 -10.65
CA VAL A 9 -25.41 -4.80 -10.72
C VAL A 9 -26.00 -3.39 -10.70
N LYS A 10 -26.04 -2.77 -9.52
CA LYS A 10 -26.24 -1.31 -9.40
C LYS A 10 -25.14 -0.65 -10.25
N LYS A 11 -25.49 -0.06 -11.40
CA LYS A 11 -24.53 0.72 -12.19
C LYS A 11 -24.02 1.85 -11.31
N ASP A 12 -22.76 1.75 -10.91
CA ASP A 12 -22.11 2.68 -9.99
C ASP A 12 -21.78 3.98 -10.73
N TRP A 13 -22.81 4.77 -11.07
CA TRP A 13 -22.66 6.08 -11.71
C TRP A 13 -21.90 7.06 -10.80
N CYS A 14 -20.91 7.75 -11.34
CA CYS A 14 -20.24 8.86 -10.68
C CYS A 14 -20.90 10.17 -11.12
N THR A 15 -21.52 10.90 -10.19
CA THR A 15 -22.16 12.19 -10.50
C THR A 15 -21.14 13.28 -10.85
N THR A 16 -19.96 13.27 -10.22
CA THR A 16 -18.91 14.27 -10.45
C THR A 16 -18.24 14.09 -11.82
N CYS A 17 -17.88 12.85 -12.17
CA CYS A 17 -17.19 12.56 -13.44
C CYS A 17 -18.16 12.21 -14.59
N GLN A 18 -19.47 12.18 -14.31
CA GLN A 18 -20.52 11.85 -15.28
C GLN A 18 -20.26 10.57 -16.10
N LEU A 19 -19.78 9.52 -15.42
CA LEU A 19 -19.46 8.24 -16.05
C LEU A 19 -19.93 7.05 -15.20
N VAL A 20 -20.16 5.91 -15.86
CA VAL A 20 -20.38 4.64 -15.18
C VAL A 20 -19.03 4.12 -14.70
N ARG A 21 -18.84 3.99 -13.39
CA ARG A 21 -17.57 3.51 -12.84
C ARG A 21 -17.35 2.05 -13.24
N PRO A 22 -16.17 1.69 -13.79
CA PRO A 22 -15.77 0.30 -13.93
C PRO A 22 -15.78 -0.42 -12.59
N ALA A 23 -15.81 -1.76 -12.62
CA ALA A 23 -15.74 -2.56 -11.41
C ALA A 23 -14.52 -2.16 -10.55
N ARG A 24 -14.74 -2.04 -9.24
CA ARG A 24 -13.72 -1.66 -8.24
C ARG A 24 -13.14 -0.24 -8.40
N ALA A 25 -13.61 0.56 -9.36
CA ALA A 25 -13.18 1.94 -9.50
C ALA A 25 -13.78 2.84 -8.40
N GLY A 26 -13.07 3.91 -8.04
CA GLY A 26 -13.49 4.84 -7.01
C GLY A 26 -13.20 6.29 -7.37
N HIS A 27 -14.12 7.20 -7.02
CA HIS A 27 -13.88 8.62 -7.16
C HIS A 27 -13.04 9.13 -5.99
N CYS A 28 -11.86 9.67 -6.28
CA CYS A 28 -11.03 10.36 -5.30
C CYS A 28 -11.40 11.84 -5.27
N ARG A 29 -11.93 12.33 -4.15
CA ARG A 29 -12.31 13.74 -3.99
C ARG A 29 -11.10 14.69 -4.03
N LEU A 30 -9.93 14.23 -3.58
CA LEU A 30 -8.70 15.04 -3.56
C LEU A 30 -8.13 15.22 -4.98
N CYS A 31 -8.15 14.17 -5.80
CA CYS A 31 -7.71 14.25 -7.20
C CYS A 31 -8.82 14.69 -8.16
N GLY A 32 -10.08 14.73 -7.73
CA GLY A 32 -11.22 15.11 -8.57
C GLY A 32 -11.57 14.12 -9.69
N ARG A 33 -11.05 12.89 -9.66
CA ARG A 33 -11.20 11.89 -10.75
C ARG A 33 -11.51 10.48 -10.27
N CYS A 34 -12.08 9.68 -11.16
CA CYS A 34 -12.31 8.25 -10.94
C CYS A 34 -11.04 7.44 -11.25
N VAL A 35 -10.60 6.62 -10.31
CA VAL A 35 -9.40 5.78 -10.42
C VAL A 35 -9.81 4.31 -10.46
N ARG A 36 -9.32 3.55 -11.43
CA ARG A 36 -9.57 2.10 -11.54
C ARG A 36 -8.86 1.34 -10.44
N ARG A 37 -9.54 0.32 -9.89
CA ARG A 37 -9.09 -0.47 -8.73
C ARG A 37 -8.46 0.45 -7.65
N LEU A 38 -9.19 1.48 -7.26
CA LEU A 38 -8.69 2.49 -6.32
C LEU A 38 -8.36 1.82 -4.98
N ASP A 39 -7.10 1.95 -4.58
CA ASP A 39 -6.61 1.50 -3.28
C ASP A 39 -6.76 2.62 -2.25
N HIS A 40 -6.03 3.72 -2.45
CA HIS A 40 -6.11 4.92 -1.62
C HIS A 40 -5.56 6.15 -2.33
N HIS A 41 -5.85 7.32 -1.77
CA HIS A 41 -5.09 8.53 -2.10
C HIS A 41 -3.92 8.64 -1.13
N CYS A 42 -2.71 8.58 -1.65
CA CYS A 42 -1.50 8.66 -0.85
C CYS A 42 -1.02 10.12 -0.81
N VAL A 43 -1.09 10.72 0.38
CA VAL A 43 -0.66 12.11 0.60
C VAL A 43 0.84 12.31 0.35
N TRP A 44 1.66 11.27 0.56
CA TRP A 44 3.12 11.33 0.44
C TRP A 44 3.61 11.48 -1.00
N ILE A 45 2.89 10.88 -1.95
CA ILE A 45 3.18 11.02 -3.38
C ILE A 45 2.21 11.98 -4.06
N ASN A 46 1.33 12.62 -3.28
CA ASN A 46 0.25 13.51 -3.74
C ASN A 46 -0.53 12.93 -4.94
N SER A 47 -0.84 11.63 -4.88
CA SER A 47 -1.43 10.90 -5.99
C SER A 47 -2.21 9.67 -5.51
N CYS A 48 -3.15 9.22 -6.32
CA CYS A 48 -3.88 7.99 -6.05
C CYS A 48 -3.03 6.77 -6.39
N VAL A 49 -3.09 5.76 -5.51
CA VAL A 49 -2.61 4.41 -5.78
C VAL A 49 -3.80 3.59 -6.28
N GLY A 50 -3.65 2.99 -7.46
CA GLY A 50 -4.67 2.18 -8.11
C GLY A 50 -4.08 1.27 -9.17
N GLU A 51 -4.91 0.74 -10.06
CA GLU A 51 -4.53 -0.32 -11.02
C GLU A 51 -3.19 -0.08 -11.75
N GLN A 52 -2.98 1.14 -12.25
CA GLN A 52 -1.86 1.48 -13.12
C GLN A 52 -0.52 1.68 -12.40
N ASN A 53 -0.53 2.02 -11.11
CA ASN A 53 0.69 2.37 -10.36
C ASN A 53 0.87 1.59 -9.06
N HIS A 54 -0.03 0.66 -8.72
CA HIS A 54 0.06 -0.12 -7.49
C HIS A 54 1.38 -0.89 -7.40
N GLN A 55 1.83 -1.51 -8.49
CA GLN A 55 3.11 -2.23 -8.55
C GLN A 55 4.30 -1.31 -8.26
N ALA A 56 4.33 -0.14 -8.91
CA ALA A 56 5.37 0.86 -8.71
C ALA A 56 5.39 1.36 -7.25
N PHE A 57 4.22 1.53 -6.64
CA PHE A 57 4.09 1.89 -5.22
C PHE A 57 4.68 0.83 -4.28
N ILE A 58 4.39 -0.46 -4.50
CA ILE A 58 4.97 -1.56 -3.71
C ILE A 58 6.49 -1.61 -3.88
N LEU A 59 6.98 -1.42 -5.11
CA LEU A 59 8.41 -1.38 -5.40
C LEU A 59 9.09 -0.20 -4.70
N ALA A 60 8.50 0.98 -4.75
CA ALA A 60 9.01 2.17 -4.08
C ALA A 60 9.08 1.97 -2.55
N LEU A 61 8.05 1.40 -1.93
CA LEU A 61 8.06 1.06 -0.50
C LEU A 61 9.17 0.04 -0.17
N SER A 62 9.34 -0.97 -1.02
CA SER A 62 10.38 -2.00 -0.84
C SER A 62 11.79 -1.40 -0.92
N PHE A 63 12.05 -0.54 -1.91
CA PHE A 63 13.32 0.18 -2.03
C PHE A 63 13.56 1.15 -0.87
N PHE A 64 12.53 1.88 -0.44
CA PHE A 64 12.63 2.76 0.73
C PHE A 64 13.07 1.98 1.97
N LEU A 65 12.45 0.81 2.23
CA LEU A 65 12.82 -0.02 3.37
C LEU A 65 14.24 -0.56 3.26
N PHE A 66 14.61 -1.09 2.09
CA PHE A 66 15.94 -1.64 1.88
C PHE A 66 17.02 -0.58 2.10
N THR A 67 16.86 0.60 1.50
CA THR A 67 17.82 1.72 1.63
C THR A 67 17.84 2.29 3.04
N SER A 68 16.70 2.39 3.73
CA SER A 68 16.63 2.87 5.12
C SER A 68 17.31 1.90 6.09
N VAL A 69 17.04 0.59 5.96
CA VAL A 69 17.71 -0.44 6.78
C VAL A 69 19.21 -0.44 6.53
N TYR A 70 19.64 -0.32 5.27
CA TYR A 70 21.06 -0.19 4.93
C TYR A 70 21.70 1.05 5.58
N GLY A 71 21.08 2.22 5.46
CA GLY A 71 21.59 3.48 6.04
C GLY A 71 21.67 3.45 7.57
N ILE A 72 20.63 2.93 8.23
CA ILE A 72 20.60 2.73 9.70
C ILE A 72 21.75 1.79 10.11
N THR A 73 21.89 0.66 9.43
CA THR A 73 22.92 -0.34 9.73
C THR A 73 24.32 0.22 9.55
N LEU A 74 24.58 0.91 8.44
CA LEU A 74 25.86 1.54 8.13
C LEU A 74 26.23 2.60 9.17
N THR A 75 25.27 3.45 9.55
CA THR A 75 25.48 4.49 10.56
C THR A 75 25.80 3.89 11.92
N LEU A 76 25.02 2.91 12.37
CA LEU A 76 25.25 2.22 13.65
C LEU A 76 26.60 1.50 13.68
N HIS A 77 27.02 0.85 12.60
CA HIS A 77 28.35 0.24 12.50
C HIS A 77 29.49 1.27 12.57
N THR A 78 29.25 2.49 12.09
CA THR A 78 30.24 3.56 12.07
C THR A 78 30.41 4.18 13.46
N ILE A 79 29.31 4.53 14.13
CA ILE A 79 29.33 5.22 15.44
C ILE A 79 29.47 4.25 16.61
N CYS A 80 29.01 3.01 16.49
CA CYS A 80 28.99 2.01 17.55
C CYS A 80 29.79 0.76 17.20
N ARG A 81 31.11 0.93 17.05
CA ARG A 81 32.00 -0.16 16.65
C ARG A 81 31.97 -1.32 17.65
N GLY A 82 32.01 -2.54 17.11
CA GLY A 82 32.06 -3.78 17.91
C GLY A 82 30.71 -4.24 18.46
N ARG A 83 29.59 -3.60 18.09
CA ARG A 83 28.24 -4.05 18.46
C ARG A 83 27.41 -4.38 17.23
N THR A 84 26.46 -5.29 17.40
CA THR A 84 25.46 -5.56 16.37
C THR A 84 24.51 -4.36 16.24
N PRO A 85 23.94 -4.09 15.04
CA PRO A 85 23.03 -2.97 14.84
C PRO A 85 21.84 -2.97 15.80
N PHE A 86 21.29 -4.15 16.11
CA PHE A 86 20.19 -4.27 17.06
C PHE A 86 20.57 -3.78 18.46
N VAL A 87 21.70 -4.21 19.01
CA VAL A 87 22.17 -3.74 20.32
C VAL A 87 22.56 -2.27 20.26
N ALA A 88 23.25 -1.87 19.19
CA ALA A 88 23.70 -0.49 18.98
C ALA A 88 22.53 0.51 18.93
N LEU A 89 21.37 0.11 18.37
CA LEU A 89 20.17 0.95 18.31
C LEU A 89 19.69 1.36 19.71
N PHE A 90 19.71 0.43 20.67
CA PHE A 90 19.21 0.68 22.03
C PHE A 90 20.30 1.10 23.01
N TYR A 91 21.56 0.73 22.74
CA TYR A 91 22.66 0.99 23.66
C TYR A 91 23.97 1.20 22.89
N CYS A 92 24.45 2.45 22.90
CA CYS A 92 25.76 2.81 22.38
C CYS A 92 26.50 3.78 23.32
N PRO A 93 27.41 3.29 24.18
CA PRO A 93 28.19 4.16 25.06
C PRO A 93 29.10 5.04 24.21
N GLY A 94 29.11 6.34 24.50
CA GLY A 94 29.87 7.31 23.72
C GLY A 94 29.13 7.88 22.50
N ALA A 95 27.90 7.45 22.19
CA ALA A 95 27.13 8.09 21.11
C ALA A 95 26.90 9.59 21.35
N TYR A 96 26.95 10.04 22.61
CA TYR A 96 26.80 11.46 22.98
C TYR A 96 28.11 12.11 23.42
N SER A 97 29.28 11.51 23.14
CA SER A 97 30.57 12.12 23.51
C SER A 97 30.93 13.32 22.65
N ASP A 98 30.46 13.34 21.40
CA ASP A 98 30.63 14.46 20.49
C ASP A 98 29.31 14.81 19.79
N TYR A 99 29.23 16.04 19.28
CA TYR A 99 28.01 16.57 18.67
C TYR A 99 27.60 15.78 17.42
N SER A 100 28.58 15.38 16.60
CA SER A 100 28.33 14.70 15.33
C SER A 100 27.74 13.31 15.55
N SER A 101 28.33 12.52 16.46
CA SER A 101 27.82 11.20 16.84
C SER A 101 26.44 11.31 17.48
N ALA A 102 26.21 12.32 18.33
CA ALA A 102 24.93 12.54 19.01
C ALA A 102 23.81 12.82 18.00
N LEU A 103 24.10 13.70 17.03
CA LEU A 103 23.16 14.03 15.96
C LEU A 103 22.88 12.80 15.08
N SER A 104 23.91 12.09 14.63
CA SER A 104 23.75 10.89 13.81
C SER A 104 22.96 9.79 14.53
N PHE A 105 23.23 9.54 15.82
CA PHE A 105 22.50 8.56 16.61
C PHE A 105 21.02 8.95 16.78
N THR A 106 20.75 10.23 17.01
CA THR A 106 19.39 10.76 17.10
C THR A 106 18.65 10.61 15.76
N CYS A 107 19.30 10.91 14.63
CA CYS A 107 18.73 10.69 13.30
C CYS A 107 18.43 9.21 13.04
N VAL A 108 19.29 8.29 13.46
CA VAL A 108 19.05 6.85 13.35
C VAL A 108 17.75 6.44 14.05
N TRP A 109 17.47 6.97 15.25
CA TRP A 109 16.22 6.69 15.95
C TRP A 109 14.99 7.15 15.18
N TYR A 110 14.99 8.38 14.65
CA TYR A 110 13.90 8.87 13.81
C TYR A 110 13.74 8.04 12.54
N CYS A 111 14.84 7.70 11.87
CA CYS A 111 14.84 6.83 10.70
C CYS A 111 14.27 5.44 11.04
N ALA A 112 14.61 4.86 12.19
CA ALA A 112 14.11 3.55 12.62
C ALA A 112 12.59 3.57 12.85
N ILE A 113 12.05 4.62 13.49
CA ILE A 113 10.60 4.79 13.69
C ILE A 113 9.88 4.90 12.34
N VAL A 114 10.37 5.74 11.42
CA VAL A 114 9.79 5.88 10.09
C VAL A 114 9.87 4.57 9.30
N THR A 115 11.01 3.88 9.36
CA THR A 115 11.22 2.58 8.71
C THR A 115 10.23 1.54 9.23
N ALA A 116 9.98 1.49 10.54
CA ALA A 116 8.99 0.59 11.13
C ALA A 116 7.57 0.91 10.64
N GLY A 117 7.19 2.20 10.58
CA GLY A 117 5.90 2.63 10.05
C GLY A 117 5.71 2.25 8.58
N MET A 118 6.72 2.51 7.73
CA MET A 118 6.69 2.12 6.32
C MET A 118 6.67 0.59 6.15
N GLY A 119 7.33 -0.15 7.04
CA GLY A 119 7.33 -1.61 7.07
C GLY A 119 5.94 -2.17 7.39
N TYR A 120 5.24 -1.56 8.34
CA TYR A 120 3.86 -1.90 8.66
C TYR A 120 2.92 -1.63 7.48
N ILE A 121 3.04 -0.47 6.82
CA ILE A 121 2.24 -0.16 5.63
C ILE A 121 2.51 -1.17 4.51
N LEU A 122 3.77 -1.50 4.24
CA LEU A 122 4.11 -2.51 3.23
C LEU A 122 3.49 -3.87 3.60
N LEU A 123 3.59 -4.30 4.86
CA LEU A 123 2.98 -5.55 5.32
C LEU A 123 1.46 -5.58 5.04
N ILE A 124 0.74 -4.52 5.41
CA ILE A 124 -0.70 -4.42 5.15
C ILE A 124 -0.99 -4.48 3.64
N GLN A 125 -0.21 -3.81 2.82
CA GLN A 125 -0.38 -3.86 1.37
C GLN A 125 -0.12 -5.25 0.78
N LEU A 126 0.91 -5.96 1.26
CA LEU A 126 1.22 -7.32 0.85
C LEU A 126 0.10 -8.29 1.25
N LEU A 127 -0.49 -8.11 2.44
CA LEU A 127 -1.65 -8.88 2.90
C LEU A 127 -2.87 -8.57 2.01
N ASN A 128 -3.19 -7.31 1.78
CA ASN A 128 -4.29 -6.89 0.90
C ASN A 128 -4.16 -7.48 -0.51
N ILE A 129 -2.95 -7.45 -1.09
CA ILE A 129 -2.65 -8.09 -2.38
C ILE A 129 -2.85 -9.61 -2.30
N SER A 130 -2.40 -10.24 -1.23
CA SER A 130 -2.51 -11.69 -1.01
C SER A 130 -3.96 -12.17 -0.93
N TYR A 131 -4.89 -11.33 -0.48
CA TYR A 131 -6.34 -11.60 -0.48
C TYR A 131 -7.08 -10.92 -1.64
N ASN A 132 -6.36 -10.26 -2.56
CA ASN A 132 -6.89 -9.49 -3.68
C ASN A 132 -7.95 -8.44 -3.30
N VAL A 133 -7.75 -7.78 -2.15
CA VAL A 133 -8.60 -6.71 -1.64
C VAL A 133 -7.83 -5.38 -1.74
N THR A 134 -8.50 -4.27 -2.03
CA THR A 134 -7.90 -2.94 -1.92
C THR A 134 -8.19 -2.32 -0.54
N GLU A 135 -7.37 -1.37 -0.09
CA GLU A 135 -7.58 -0.69 1.19
C GLU A 135 -8.96 0.00 1.25
N ARG A 136 -9.44 0.53 0.13
CA ARG A 136 -10.80 1.07 0.02
C ARG A 136 -11.86 -0.01 0.26
N GLU A 137 -11.71 -1.19 -0.34
CA GLU A 137 -12.64 -2.31 -0.16
C GLU A 137 -12.64 -2.81 1.28
N VAL A 138 -11.46 -2.90 1.91
CA VAL A 138 -11.34 -3.21 3.35
C VAL A 138 -12.10 -2.19 4.21
N ARG A 139 -11.90 -0.89 3.97
CA ARG A 139 -12.60 0.17 4.72
C ARG A 139 -14.11 0.11 4.55
N LEU A 140 -14.59 -0.17 3.34
CA LEU A 140 -16.03 -0.33 3.07
C LEU A 140 -16.57 -1.58 3.78
N ALA A 141 -15.87 -2.70 3.71
CA ALA A 141 -16.29 -3.94 4.37
C ALA A 141 -16.33 -3.81 5.90
N LEU A 142 -15.41 -3.05 6.49
CA LEU A 142 -15.44 -2.73 7.92
C LEU A 142 -16.61 -1.81 8.29
N ARG A 143 -16.85 -0.78 7.49
CA ARG A 143 -17.94 0.18 7.72
C ARG A 143 -19.31 -0.51 7.65
N ASP A 144 -19.48 -1.40 6.68
CA ASP A 144 -20.74 -2.10 6.44
C ASP A 144 -20.83 -3.43 7.21
N ASN A 145 -19.80 -3.78 8.01
CA ASN A 145 -19.68 -5.03 8.75
C ASN A 145 -19.88 -6.30 7.90
N THR A 146 -19.41 -6.28 6.65
CA THR A 146 -19.53 -7.40 5.71
C THR A 146 -18.26 -8.23 5.55
N GLY A 147 -17.13 -7.76 6.06
CA GLY A 147 -15.83 -8.43 5.92
C GLY A 147 -15.57 -9.50 6.99
N HIS A 148 -15.02 -10.65 6.58
CA HIS A 148 -14.52 -11.67 7.49
C HIS A 148 -13.16 -11.25 8.04
N ARG A 149 -13.04 -11.18 9.37
CA ARG A 149 -11.79 -10.83 10.06
C ARG A 149 -10.96 -12.09 10.31
N LEU A 150 -9.76 -12.14 9.74
CA LEU A 150 -8.77 -13.19 9.97
C LEU A 150 -7.57 -12.63 10.75
N LEU A 151 -6.77 -13.51 11.35
CA LEU A 151 -5.54 -13.14 12.09
C LEU A 151 -5.79 -12.03 13.13
N GLY A 152 -6.82 -12.20 13.96
CA GLY A 152 -7.16 -11.22 15.01
C GLY A 152 -7.61 -9.85 14.47
N GLY A 153 -7.99 -9.76 13.20
CA GLY A 153 -8.42 -8.51 12.55
C GLY A 153 -7.32 -7.82 11.73
N LEU A 154 -6.12 -8.41 11.63
CA LEU A 154 -5.06 -7.91 10.77
C LEU A 154 -5.37 -8.10 9.28
N VAL A 155 -6.16 -9.13 8.94
CA VAL A 155 -6.58 -9.43 7.59
C VAL A 155 -8.09 -9.36 7.50
N ILE A 156 -8.60 -8.71 6.46
CA ILE A 156 -10.03 -8.62 6.19
C ILE A 156 -10.28 -9.17 4.79
N ASP A 157 -10.98 -10.30 4.72
CA ASP A 157 -11.39 -10.91 3.47
C ASP A 157 -12.84 -10.53 3.17
N THR A 158 -13.08 -10.05 1.96
CA THR A 158 -14.43 -9.76 1.44
C THR A 158 -15.08 -11.00 0.81
N GLY A 159 -14.29 -12.04 0.52
CA GLY A 159 -14.73 -13.29 -0.12
C GLY A 159 -15.06 -13.15 -1.62
N GLN A 160 -15.04 -11.94 -2.19
CA GLN A 160 -15.49 -11.71 -3.56
C GLN A 160 -14.40 -11.93 -4.62
N TYR A 161 -13.17 -11.54 -4.32
CA TYR A 161 -12.07 -11.49 -5.31
C TYR A 161 -10.91 -12.44 -4.99
N ASN A 162 -10.93 -13.08 -3.82
CA ASN A 162 -9.88 -13.98 -3.37
C ASN A 162 -9.95 -15.31 -4.12
N ARG A 163 -8.88 -15.66 -4.86
CA ARG A 163 -8.75 -16.92 -5.63
C ARG A 163 -7.56 -17.77 -5.17
N GLY A 164 -7.04 -17.52 -3.97
CA GLY A 164 -5.83 -18.13 -3.45
C GLY A 164 -4.56 -17.34 -3.77
N LEU A 165 -3.53 -17.52 -2.93
CA LEU A 165 -2.33 -16.68 -2.90
C LEU A 165 -1.67 -16.55 -4.27
N LEU A 166 -1.31 -17.67 -4.92
CA LEU A 166 -0.59 -17.65 -6.20
C LEU A 166 -1.40 -17.00 -7.32
N CYS A 167 -2.70 -17.28 -7.41
CA CYS A 167 -3.57 -16.67 -8.41
C CYS A 167 -3.75 -15.17 -8.18
N ASN A 168 -3.88 -14.74 -6.93
CA ASN A 168 -4.02 -13.33 -6.56
C ASN A 168 -2.74 -12.55 -6.91
N TRP A 169 -1.57 -13.11 -6.61
CA TRP A 169 -0.29 -12.53 -6.95
C TRP A 169 -0.03 -12.52 -8.47
N GLY A 170 -0.36 -13.60 -9.18
CA GLY A 170 -0.29 -13.64 -10.64
C GLY A 170 -1.18 -12.58 -11.29
N HIS A 171 -2.42 -12.43 -10.82
CA HIS A 171 -3.33 -11.37 -11.25
C HIS A 171 -2.75 -9.97 -10.96
N PHE A 172 -2.23 -9.75 -9.75
CA PHE A 172 -1.60 -8.48 -9.38
C PHE A 172 -0.41 -8.12 -10.28
N LEU A 173 0.45 -9.09 -10.60
CA LEU A 173 1.60 -8.90 -11.49
C LEU A 173 1.18 -8.64 -12.95
N SER A 174 0.00 -9.12 -13.36
CA SER A 174 -0.57 -8.84 -14.69
C SER A 174 -1.30 -7.49 -14.82
N LEU A 175 -1.51 -6.72 -13.74
CA LEU A 175 -2.25 -5.45 -13.82
C LEU A 175 -1.62 -4.44 -14.79
N GLY A 176 -0.29 -4.43 -14.89
CA GLY A 176 0.45 -3.54 -15.78
C GLY A 176 0.55 -3.99 -17.24
N SER A 177 0.10 -5.20 -17.60
CA SER A 177 0.18 -5.72 -18.96
C SER A 177 -1.05 -5.43 -19.82
N SER A 178 -2.12 -4.88 -19.24
CA SER A 178 -3.30 -4.49 -20.00
C SER A 178 -3.01 -3.22 -20.80
N PRO A 179 -3.17 -3.22 -22.14
CA PRO A 179 -3.07 -2.00 -22.91
C PRO A 179 -4.10 -0.99 -22.39
N PRO A 180 -3.78 0.32 -22.35
CA PRO A 180 -4.74 1.32 -21.90
C PRO A 180 -6.01 1.17 -22.74
N GLN A 181 -7.12 0.79 -22.10
CA GLN A 181 -8.42 0.76 -22.73
C GLN A 181 -8.76 2.20 -23.15
N ARG A 182 -8.50 2.51 -24.42
CA ARG A 182 -9.06 3.69 -25.08
C ARG A 182 -10.54 3.46 -25.27
N SER A 183 -11.35 3.79 -24.27
CA SER A 183 -12.77 4.02 -24.46
C SER A 183 -13.20 5.22 -23.64
N ALA A 184 -13.35 6.32 -24.38
CA ALA A 184 -14.02 7.59 -24.10
C ALA A 184 -13.66 8.28 -22.78
N GLU A 185 -12.52 8.98 -22.83
CA GLU A 185 -12.26 10.27 -22.16
C GLU A 185 -12.44 10.30 -20.63
N ASP A 186 -11.31 10.43 -19.93
CA ASP A 186 -11.21 10.78 -18.51
C ASP A 186 -11.33 9.65 -17.46
N ILE A 187 -10.72 8.51 -17.78
CA ILE A 187 -10.03 7.70 -16.76
C ILE A 187 -8.51 7.91 -16.92
N VAL A 188 -8.07 9.16 -16.71
CA VAL A 188 -6.67 9.48 -16.35
C VAL A 188 -6.45 9.01 -14.93
#